data_AF-A0A218WR27-F1
#
_entry.id   AF-A0A218WR27-F1
#
_cell.length_a   1.000
_cell.length_b   1.000
_cell.length_c   1.000
_cell.angle_alpha   90.00
_cell.angle_beta   90.00
_cell.angle_gamma   90.00
#
_symmetry.space_group_name_H-M   'P 1'
#
loop_
_entity.id
_entity.type
_entity.pdbx_description
1 polymer ?
#
loop_
_entity_poly.entity_id
_entity_poly.type
_entity_poly.pdbx_seq_one_letter_code
_entity_poly.pdbx_strand_id
1 'polypeptide(L)'
;MCRKKEKERDSHNHYPYKVVEITPPPKSLGVRCFPSNLQCGESVTIEGQTYTISAVTHRYQLRKGKYEPSEKRLDVLSSGRYILNLYLDNLFEQS
;
A
#
# COMPACT_ATOMS: atom_id res chain seq x y z
N MET A 1 13.10 11.19 -5.54
CA MET A 1 13.62 9.80 -5.59
C MET A 1 14.08 9.41 -4.20
N CYS A 2 13.60 8.29 -3.63
CA CYS A 2 14.00 7.85 -2.28
C CYS A 2 15.53 7.85 -2.20
N ARG A 3 16.12 8.64 -1.30
CA ARG A 3 17.57 8.82 -1.21
C ARG A 3 18.21 7.49 -0.84
N LYS A 4 19.03 6.95 -1.74
CA LYS A 4 19.89 5.79 -1.52
C LYS A 4 20.94 6.19 -0.47
N LYS A 5 20.65 6.00 0.82
CA LYS A 5 21.72 6.04 1.83
C LYS A 5 22.53 4.76 1.68
N GLU A 6 23.79 4.91 1.33
CA GLU A 6 24.79 3.85 1.33
C GLU A 6 24.90 3.26 2.74
N LYS A 7 24.39 2.04 2.93
CA LYS A 7 25.05 1.00 3.73
C LYS A 7 24.32 -0.34 3.55
N GLU A 8 25.15 -1.34 3.27
CA GLU A 8 24.98 -2.79 3.25
C GLU A 8 23.62 -3.42 3.65
N ARG A 9 23.22 -4.42 2.85
CA ARG A 9 22.34 -5.57 3.15
C ARG A 9 20.81 -5.38 3.22
N ASP A 10 20.27 -4.17 3.30
CA ASP A 10 18.80 -3.93 3.38
C ASP A 10 18.14 -3.39 2.09
N SER A 11 18.61 -3.84 0.92
CA SER A 11 18.18 -3.31 -0.37
C SER A 11 16.69 -3.55 -0.71
N HIS A 12 15.98 -4.42 0.02
CA HIS A 12 14.54 -4.64 -0.15
C HIS A 12 13.65 -3.57 0.51
N ASN A 13 14.20 -2.79 1.45
CA ASN A 13 13.44 -1.86 2.26
C ASN A 13 13.16 -0.50 1.59
N HIS A 14 13.80 -0.19 0.45
CA HIS A 14 13.71 1.13 -0.18
C HIS A 14 12.95 1.16 -1.51
N TYR A 15 12.30 0.07 -1.93
CA TYR A 15 11.46 0.09 -3.12
C TYR A 15 10.20 0.93 -2.86
N PRO A 16 9.91 1.94 -3.70
CA PRO A 16 8.73 2.78 -3.51
C PRO A 16 7.45 2.02 -3.84
N TYR A 17 6.36 2.40 -3.19
CA TYR A 17 5.02 1.86 -3.42
C TYR A 17 4.33 2.66 -4.52
N LYS A 18 3.72 1.95 -5.48
CA LYS A 18 2.68 2.54 -6.32
C LYS A 18 1.39 2.60 -5.52
N VAL A 19 0.89 3.80 -5.26
CA VAL A 19 -0.28 3.99 -4.43
C VAL A 19 -1.51 4.17 -5.30
N VAL A 20 -2.56 3.41 -5.00
CA VAL A 20 -3.82 3.43 -5.73
C VAL A 20 -4.97 3.57 -4.73
N GLU A 21 -5.79 4.59 -4.91
CA GLU A 21 -7.11 4.65 -4.27
C GLU A 21 -8.03 3.67 -5.02
N ILE A 22 -8.49 2.62 -4.35
CA ILE A 22 -9.24 1.53 -4.99
C ILE A 22 -10.75 1.80 -5.09
N THR A 23 -11.24 2.87 -4.45
CA THR A 23 -12.65 3.28 -4.53
C THR A 23 -13.02 3.50 -6.00
N PRO A 24 -14.04 2.81 -6.55
CA PRO A 24 -14.40 2.98 -7.96
C PRO A 24 -14.79 4.43 -8.30
N PRO A 25 -14.26 5.02 -9.40
CA PRO A 25 -13.21 4.46 -10.27
C PRO A 25 -11.81 4.56 -9.63
N PRO A 26 -10.94 3.52 -9.77
CA PRO A 26 -9.62 3.53 -9.17
C PRO A 26 -8.76 4.73 -9.62
N LYS A 27 -8.08 5.38 -8.68
CA LYS A 27 -7.23 6.55 -8.93
C LYS A 27 -5.79 6.28 -8.52
N SER A 28 -4.83 6.67 -9.35
CA SER A 28 -3.42 6.62 -8.97
C SER A 28 -3.05 7.84 -8.14
N LEU A 29 -2.52 7.62 -6.93
CA LEU A 29 -1.99 8.67 -6.06
C LEU A 29 -0.46 8.86 -6.21
N GLY A 30 0.10 8.25 -7.26
CA GLY A 30 1.51 8.30 -7.61
C GLY A 30 2.39 7.28 -6.88
N VAL A 31 3.69 7.51 -6.93
CA VAL A 31 4.72 6.62 -6.37
C VAL A 31 5.30 7.26 -5.11
N ARG A 32 5.22 6.57 -3.97
CA ARG A 32 5.62 7.11 -2.66
C ARG A 32 6.56 6.17 -1.92
N CYS A 33 7.46 6.75 -1.14
CA CYS A 33 8.34 6.01 -0.25
C CYS A 33 7.64 5.90 1.10
N PHE A 34 7.39 4.68 1.56
CA PHE A 34 6.86 4.39 2.88
C PHE A 34 7.80 3.41 3.60
N PRO A 35 7.75 3.32 4.93
CA PRO A 35 8.51 2.30 5.64
C PRO A 35 7.97 0.89 5.28
N SER A 36 8.80 -0.13 5.46
CA SER A 36 8.46 -1.50 5.02
C SER A 36 7.49 -2.22 5.94
N ASN A 37 7.24 -1.69 7.14
CA ASN A 37 6.38 -2.26 8.17
C ASN A 37 4.93 -1.77 8.10
N LEU A 38 4.48 -1.25 6.95
CA LEU A 38 3.08 -0.85 6.75
C LEU A 38 2.14 -2.05 6.91
N GLN A 39 1.03 -1.84 7.62
CA GLN A 39 0.02 -2.86 7.86
C GLN A 39 -1.35 -2.46 7.31
N CYS A 40 -2.19 -3.45 6.98
CA CYS A 40 -3.58 -3.19 6.63
C CYS A 40 -4.32 -2.58 7.83
N GLY A 41 -5.19 -1.60 7.58
CA GLY A 41 -5.90 -0.83 8.61
C GLY A 41 -5.12 0.39 9.14
N GLU A 42 -3.82 0.51 8.85
CA GLU A 42 -3.03 1.69 9.20
C GLU A 42 -3.46 2.91 8.36
N SER A 43 -3.33 4.11 8.94
CA SER A 43 -3.61 5.37 8.25
C SER A 43 -2.35 6.00 7.68
N VAL A 44 -2.39 6.43 6.42
CA VAL A 44 -1.30 7.15 5.75
C VAL A 44 -1.79 8.50 5.22
N THR A 45 -0.94 9.52 5.31
CA THR A 45 -1.24 10.85 4.77
C THR A 45 -0.52 11.04 3.44
N ILE A 46 -1.29 11.34 2.40
CA ILE A 46 -0.79 11.58 1.04
C ILE A 46 -1.38 12.91 0.57
N GLU A 47 -0.51 13.87 0.22
CA GLU A 47 -0.92 15.19 -0.28
C GLU A 47 -1.95 15.92 0.62
N GLY A 48 -1.83 15.74 1.94
CA GLY A 48 -2.72 16.37 2.92
C GLY A 48 -4.05 15.64 3.15
N GLN A 49 -4.30 14.52 2.47
CA GLN A 49 -5.46 13.66 2.70
C GLN A 49 -5.07 12.38 3.43
N THR A 50 -5.92 11.95 4.36
CA THR A 50 -5.73 10.71 5.13
C THR A 50 -6.47 9.56 4.45
N TYR A 51 -5.73 8.49 4.23
CA TYR A 51 -6.24 7.25 3.67
C TYR A 51 -5.96 6.10 4.62
N THR A 52 -6.82 5.09 4.59
CA THR A 52 -6.62 3.83 5.30
C THR A 52 -6.12 2.77 4.33
N ILE A 53 -5.08 2.04 4.73
CA ILE A 53 -4.48 0.97 3.92
C ILE A 53 -5.44 -0.21 3.87
N SER A 54 -5.87 -0.59 2.67
CA SER A 54 -6.68 -1.77 2.44
C SER A 54 -5.80 -3.00 2.18
N ALA A 55 -4.75 -2.87 1.36
CA ALA A 55 -3.83 -3.96 1.07
C ALA A 55 -2.40 -3.50 0.78
N VAL A 56 -1.44 -4.30 1.22
CA VAL A 56 0.00 -4.15 0.90
C VAL A 56 0.42 -5.33 0.02
N THR A 57 0.81 -5.06 -1.23
CA THR A 57 1.15 -6.12 -2.20
C THR A 57 2.61 -6.03 -2.63
N HIS A 58 3.34 -7.16 -2.50
CA HIS A 58 4.71 -7.31 -3.01
C HIS A 58 4.73 -8.35 -4.14
N ARG A 59 5.05 -7.90 -5.35
CA ARG A 59 5.15 -8.77 -6.52
C ARG A 59 6.59 -9.22 -6.74
N TYR A 60 6.79 -10.52 -6.90
CA TYR A 60 8.08 -11.13 -7.22
C TYR A 60 8.03 -11.78 -8.61
N GLN A 61 9.18 -11.87 -9.27
CA GLN A 61 9.36 -12.53 -10.56
C GLN A 61 10.47 -13.58 -10.45
N LEU A 62 10.28 -14.76 -11.02
CA LEU A 62 11.31 -15.78 -11.09
C LEU A 62 12.31 -15.43 -12.22
N ARG A 63 13.57 -15.24 -11.87
CA ARG A 63 14.67 -14.95 -12.82
C ARG A 63 15.87 -15.81 -12.48
N LYS A 64 16.39 -16.55 -13.47
CA LYS A 64 17.59 -17.40 -13.34
C LYS A 64 17.55 -18.32 -12.10
N GLY A 65 16.39 -18.92 -11.82
CA GLY A 65 16.19 -19.83 -10.69
C GLY A 65 16.02 -19.16 -9.31
N LYS A 66 15.85 -17.83 -9.25
CA LYS A 66 15.64 -17.09 -7.98
C LYS A 66 14.47 -16.11 -8.10
N TYR A 67 13.71 -15.93 -7.02
CA TYR A 67 12.66 -14.92 -6.96
C TYR A 67 13.27 -13.54 -6.70
N GLU A 68 13.02 -12.60 -7.61
CA GLU A 68 13.46 -11.21 -7.52
C GLU A 68 12.25 -10.29 -7.32
N PRO A 69 12.34 -9.25 -6.47
CA PRO A 69 11.26 -8.29 -6.27
C PRO A 69 11.04 -7.48 -7.55
N SER A 70 9.78 -7.37 -7.99
CA SER A 70 9.40 -6.64 -9.21
C SER A 70 8.64 -5.35 -8.91
N GLU A 71 7.71 -5.35 -7.96
CA GLU A 71 6.81 -4.23 -7.72
C GLU A 71 6.26 -4.23 -6.31
N LYS A 72 6.06 -3.04 -5.74
CA LYS A 72 5.30 -2.83 -4.52
C LYS A 72 4.09 -1.96 -4.82
N ARG A 73 2.93 -2.40 -4.36
CA ARG A 73 1.66 -1.69 -4.53
C ARG A 73 0.99 -1.50 -3.17
N LEU A 74 0.49 -0.30 -2.94
CA LEU A 74 -0.27 0.06 -1.76
C LEU A 74 -1.68 0.47 -2.19
N ASP A 75 -2.65 -0.35 -1.82
CA ASP A 75 -4.05 -0.09 -2.08
C ASP A 75 -4.66 0.60 -0.87
N VAL A 76 -5.28 1.75 -1.12
CA VAL A 76 -5.80 2.61 -0.06
C VAL A 76 -7.26 2.99 -0.33
N LEU A 77 -7.97 3.28 0.75
CA LEU A 77 -9.32 3.82 0.74
C LEU A 77 -9.31 5.16 1.46
N SER A 78 -10.19 6.08 1.08
CA SER A 78 -10.49 7.22 1.96
C SER A 78 -10.91 6.69 3.33
N SER A 79 -10.41 7.28 4.42
CA SER A 79 -10.72 6.81 5.77
C SER A 79 -12.22 6.81 6.05
N GLY A 80 -12.98 7.75 5.49
CA GLY A 80 -14.44 7.76 5.57
C GLY A 80 -15.08 6.55 4.88
N ARG A 81 -14.58 6.18 3.69
CA ARG A 81 -15.07 5.01 2.94
C ARG A 81 -14.77 3.70 3.68
N TYR A 82 -13.59 3.59 4.28
CA TYR A 82 -13.20 2.42 5.06
C TYR A 82 -14.14 2.20 6.26
N ILE A 83 -14.42 3.26 7.03
CA ILE A 83 -15.35 3.19 8.18
C ILE A 83 -16.76 2.81 7.73
N LEU A 84 -17.25 3.40 6.63
CA LEU A 84 -18.56 3.07 6.09
C LEU A 84 -18.68 1.60 5.68
N ASN A 85 -17.63 1.04 5.05
CA ASN A 85 -17.63 -0.37 4.67
C ASN A 85 -17.66 -1.26 5.91
N LEU A 86 -16.82 -0.98 6.92
CA LEU A 86 -16.85 -1.72 8.19
C LEU A 86 -18.25 -1.71 8.81
N TYR A 87 -18.93 -0.56 8.83
CA TYR A 87 -20.29 -0.49 9.35
C TYR A 87 -21.27 -1.35 8.57
N LEU A 88 -21.24 -1.27 7.24
CA LEU A 88 -22.12 -2.05 6.37
C LEU A 88 -21.86 -3.55 6.48
N ASP A 89 -20.59 -3.97 6.52
CA ASP A 89 -20.19 -5.38 6.66
C ASP A 89 -20.72 -5.95 7.98
N ASN A 90 -20.59 -5.20 9.09
CA ASN A 90 -21.15 -5.60 10.38
C ASN A 90 -22.68 -5.75 10.36
N LEU A 91 -23.40 -4.90 9.62
CA LEU A 91 -24.86 -5.02 9.48
C LEU A 91 -25.25 -6.27 8.70
N PHE A 92 -24.52 -6.57 7.62
CA PHE A 92 -24.75 -7.77 6.82
C PHE A 92 -24.45 -9.06 7.59
N GLU A 93 -23.46 -9.06 8.47
CA GLU A 93 -23.16 -10.21 9.33
C GLU A 93 -24.23 -10.47 10.40
N GLN A 94 -25.00 -9.45 10.77
CA GLN A 94 -26.05 -9.53 11.81
C GLN A 94 -27.45 -9.84 11.28
N SER A 95 -27.65 -9.83 9.95
CA SER A 95 -28.94 -10.14 9.29
C SER A 95 -29.11 -11.63 9.01
#